data_AF-A0A1Z4JC33-F1
#
_entry.id   AF-A0A1Z4JC33-F1
#
_cell.length_a   1.000
_cell.length_b   1.000
_cell.length_c   1.000
_cell.angle_alpha   90.00
_cell.angle_beta   90.00
_cell.angle_gamma   90.00
#
_symmetry.space_group_name_H-M   'P 1'
#
loop_
_entity.id
_entity.type
_entity.pdbx_description
1 polymer ?
#
loop_
_entity_poly.entity_id
_entity_poly.type
_entity_poly.pdbx_seq_one_letter_code
_entity_poly.pdbx_strand_id
1 'polypeptide(L)' 'MSTTHDRSLWQTVKSIPHNVIQFMSGAIVRIFGTSDDDYPATGVQPFEGEPTKEKHF' A
#
# COMPACT_ATOMS: atom_id res chain seq x y z
N MET A 1 -11.79 -49.52 -13.67
CA MET A 1 -12.09 -48.11 -13.96
C MET A 1 -12.57 -47.47 -12.67
N SER A 2 -11.66 -46.94 -11.85
CA SER A 2 -11.99 -46.40 -10.52
C SER A 2 -12.02 -44.88 -10.54
N THR A 3 -13.07 -44.37 -9.92
CA THR A 3 -13.65 -43.05 -10.07
C THR A 3 -12.87 -41.94 -9.36
N THR A 4 -12.60 -40.89 -10.11
CA THR A 4 -12.08 -39.58 -9.70
C THR A 4 -13.13 -38.83 -8.87
N HIS A 5 -13.04 -38.87 -7.54
CA HIS A 5 -13.92 -38.03 -6.70
C HIS A 5 -13.11 -37.22 -5.68
N ASP A 6 -12.19 -37.87 -4.97
CA ASP A 6 -11.44 -37.22 -3.88
C ASP A 6 -10.35 -36.26 -4.39
N ARG A 7 -9.76 -36.52 -5.56
CA ARG A 7 -8.71 -35.67 -6.14
C ARG A 7 -9.20 -34.30 -6.62
N SER A 8 -10.50 -34.11 -6.85
CA SER A 8 -11.05 -32.84 -7.37
C SER A 8 -11.01 -31.73 -6.31
N LEU A 9 -11.46 -32.04 -5.09
CA LEU A 9 -11.55 -31.08 -3.98
C LEU A 9 -10.18 -30.57 -3.54
N TRP A 10 -9.17 -31.45 -3.53
CA TRP A 10 -7.80 -31.09 -3.16
C TRP A 10 -7.08 -30.21 -4.20
N GLN A 11 -7.55 -30.15 -5.45
CA GLN A 11 -6.96 -29.26 -6.46
C GLN A 11 -7.58 -27.86 -6.38
N THR A 12 -8.88 -27.77 -6.13
CA THR A 12 -9.57 -26.48 -5.93
C THR A 12 -9.02 -25.72 -4.73
N VAL A 13 -8.70 -26.42 -3.63
CA VAL A 13 -8.05 -25.79 -2.45
C VAL A 13 -6.63 -25.29 -2.77
N LYS A 14 -5.91 -25.93 -3.70
CA LYS A 14 -4.54 -25.53 -4.07
C LYS A 14 -4.48 -24.35 -5.04
N SER A 15 -5.53 -24.09 -5.83
CA SER A 15 -5.53 -23.02 -6.84
C SER A 15 -6.06 -21.67 -6.37
N ILE A 16 -6.89 -21.65 -5.32
CA ILE A 16 -7.41 -20.41 -4.70
C ILE A 16 -6.33 -19.49 -4.09
N PRO A 17 -5.26 -19.96 -3.41
CA PRO A 17 -4.38 -19.07 -2.66
C PRO A 17 -3.61 -18.08 -3.55
N HIS A 18 -3.23 -18.46 -4.77
CA HIS A 18 -2.41 -17.59 -5.62
C HIS A 18 -3.14 -16.31 -6.02
N ASN A 19 -4.39 -16.43 -6.48
CA ASN A 19 -5.16 -15.28 -6.97
C ASN A 19 -5.57 -14.33 -5.84
N VAL A 20 -5.90 -14.87 -4.66
CA VAL A 20 -6.27 -14.07 -3.49
C VAL A 20 -5.05 -13.31 -2.94
N ILE A 21 -3.91 -13.98 -2.83
CA ILE A 21 -2.67 -13.36 -2.35
C ILE A 21 -2.22 -12.24 -3.31
N GLN A 22 -2.28 -12.47 -4.63
CA GLN A 22 -1.97 -11.42 -5.60
C GLN A 22 -2.89 -10.20 -5.46
N PHE A 23 -4.21 -10.43 -5.39
CA PHE A 23 -5.19 -9.34 -5.25
C PHE A 23 -4.99 -8.52 -3.96
N MET A 24 -4.64 -9.17 -2.85
CA MET A 24 -4.48 -8.49 -1.56
C MET A 24 -3.08 -7.93 -1.30
N SER A 25 -2.07 -8.40 -2.02
CA SER A 25 -0.68 -7.99 -1.83
C SER A 25 -0.47 -6.47 -1.85
N GLY A 26 -1.06 -5.77 -2.83
CA GLY A 26 -0.92 -4.31 -2.96
C GLY A 26 -1.55 -3.53 -1.81
N ALA A 27 -2.72 -3.97 -1.33
CA ALA A 27 -3.39 -3.33 -0.19
C ALA A 27 -2.62 -3.58 1.12
N ILE A 28 -2.10 -4.79 1.32
CA ILE A 28 -1.28 -5.15 2.48
C ILE A 28 -0.01 -4.30 2.51
N VAL A 29 0.71 -4.19 1.38
CA VAL A 29 1.90 -3.34 1.27
C VAL A 29 1.57 -1.87 1.50
N ARG A 30 0.39 -1.39 1.11
CA ARG A 30 -0.01 0.00 1.37
C ARG A 30 -0.35 0.30 2.83
N ILE A 31 -0.99 -0.64 3.53
CA ILE A 31 -1.46 -0.43 4.92
C ILE A 31 -0.37 -0.77 5.93
N PHE A 32 0.38 -1.85 5.68
CA PHE A 32 1.36 -2.42 6.59
C PHE A 32 2.79 -2.39 6.05
N GLY A 33 2.99 -1.88 4.83
CA GLY A 33 4.34 -1.65 4.32
C GLY A 33 5.06 -0.61 5.17
N THR A 34 6.38 -0.65 5.09
CA THR A 34 7.23 0.38 5.67
C THR A 34 6.77 1.74 5.17
N SER A 35 6.58 2.69 6.08
CA SER A 35 6.25 4.05 5.70
C SER A 35 7.35 4.57 4.78
N ASP A 36 7.01 4.88 3.53
CA ASP A 36 7.87 5.67 2.63
C ASP A 36 7.72 7.14 3.03
N ASP A 37 7.94 7.40 4.31
CA ASP A 37 7.91 8.73 4.90
C ASP A 37 9.29 9.33 4.71
N ASP A 38 9.56 9.74 3.47
CA ASP A 38 10.74 10.54 3.13
C ASP A 38 10.53 12.01 3.56
N TYR A 39 9.59 12.25 4.49
CA TYR A 39 9.41 13.55 5.10
C TYR A 39 10.64 13.84 5.94
N PRO A 40 11.38 14.91 5.62
CA PRO A 40 12.59 15.23 6.35
C PRO A 40 12.25 15.41 7.83
N ALA A 41 13.08 14.85 8.72
CA ALA A 41 12.94 14.99 10.18
C ALA A 41 12.85 16.46 10.64
N THR A 42 13.20 17.39 9.75
CA THR A 42 13.00 18.82 9.88
C THR A 42 12.35 19.36 8.61
N GLY A 43 11.08 19.76 8.70
CA GLY A 43 10.45 20.63 7.72
C GLY A 43 10.91 22.06 7.99
N VAL A 44 11.84 22.59 7.20
CA VAL A 44 12.00 24.05 7.16
C VAL A 44 10.85 24.56 6.30
N GLN A 45 9.90 25.24 6.93
CA GLN A 45 8.78 25.89 6.24
C GLN A 45 9.37 26.87 5.20
N PRO A 46 9.15 26.67 3.88
CA PRO A 46 9.86 27.44 2.87
C PRO A 46 9.40 28.90 2.71
N PHE A 47 8.38 29.33 3.47
CA PHE A 47 7.93 30.72 3.47
C PHE A 47 7.75 31.21 4.91
N GLU A 48 8.79 31.80 5.47
CA GLU A 48 8.57 32.97 6.31
C GLU A 48 8.21 34.09 5.33
N GLY A 49 6.91 34.31 5.12
CA GLY A 49 6.46 35.35 4.20
C GLY A 49 7.09 36.68 4.61
N GLU A 50 7.85 37.30 3.71
CA GLU A 50 8.40 38.64 3.93
C GLU A 50 7.25 39.55 4.39
N PRO A 51 7.36 40.20 5.56
CA PRO A 51 6.30 41.10 6.00
C PRO A 51 6.12 42.17 4.92
N THR A 52 4.89 42.30 4.45
CA THR A 52 4.54 43.30 3.43
C THR A 52 5.04 44.66 3.92
N LYS A 53 6.00 45.25 3.20
CA LYS A 53 6.54 46.58 3.55
C LYS A 53 5.34 47.52 3.72
N GLU A 54 5.19 48.09 4.92
CA GLU A 54 4.13 49.06 5.20
C GLU A 54 4.19 50.14 4.11
N LYS A 55 3.09 50.29 3.37
CA LYS A 55 2.91 51.47 2.53
C LYS A 55 2.69 52.64 3.47
N HIS A 56 3.72 53.43 3.71
CA HIS A 56 3.57 54.77 4.25
C HIS A 56 2.69 55.56 3.27
N PHE A 57 1.47 55.89 3.70
CA PHE A 57 0.60 56.89 3.07
C PHE A 57 0.92 58.27 3.63
#